data_AF-A0ABD3IIS4-F1
#
_entry.id   AF-A0ABD3IIS4-F1
#
_cell.length_a   1.000
_cell.length_b   1.000
_cell.length_c   1.000
_cell.angle_alpha   90.00
_cell.angle_beta   90.00
_cell.angle_gamma   90.00
#
_symmetry.space_group_name_H-M   'P 1'
#
loop_
_entity.id
_entity.type
_entity.pdbx_description
1 polymer ?
#
loop_
_entity_poly.entity_id
_entity_poly.type
_entity_poly.pdbx_seq_one_letter_code
_entity_poly.pdbx_strand_id
1 'polypeptide(L)'
;MARAVYRDLLRALNKHVTGNGNNRQFQKFVREEFKKFKDLSDPVLIEQKLSLAKDYAMLVNSVHYHKDLLLSYNIGVDRQAEQQARLKDTAHRVGLQMPKAYEELDKRL
;
A
#
# COMPACT_ATOMS: atom_id res chain seq x y z
N MET A 1 15.61 14.16 -17.19
CA MET A 1 15.79 13.64 -15.82
C MET A 1 14.57 13.90 -14.93
N ALA A 2 14.21 15.17 -14.63
CA ALA A 2 13.13 15.51 -13.69
C ALA A 2 11.74 14.89 -13.99
N ARG A 3 11.33 14.85 -15.27
CA ARG A 3 10.04 14.29 -15.68
C ARG A 3 9.91 12.79 -15.45
N ALA A 4 11.02 12.04 -15.54
CA ALA A 4 11.04 10.61 -15.27
C ALA A 4 10.81 10.36 -13.77
N VAL A 5 11.59 11.04 -12.92
CA VAL A 5 11.47 10.97 -11.45
C VAL A 5 10.06 11.30 -10.98
N TYR A 6 9.47 12.38 -11.53
CA TYR A 6 8.10 12.75 -11.23
C TYR A 6 7.08 11.65 -11.59
N ARG A 7 7.23 11.04 -12.77
CA ARG A 7 6.35 9.95 -13.21
C ARG A 7 6.52 8.70 -12.33
N ASP A 8 7.75 8.38 -11.96
CA ASP A 8 8.06 7.20 -11.15
C ASP A 8 7.48 7.34 -9.73
N LEU A 9 7.66 8.51 -9.11
CA LEU A 9 7.06 8.82 -7.82
C LEU A 9 5.53 8.77 -7.89
N LEU A 10 4.91 9.41 -8.90
CA LEU A 10 3.46 9.35 -9.05
C LEU A 10 2.95 7.93 -9.31
N ARG A 11 3.70 7.10 -10.03
CA ARG A 11 3.32 5.69 -10.25
C ARG A 11 3.36 4.91 -8.95
N ALA A 12 4.41 5.07 -8.14
CA ALA A 12 4.52 4.44 -6.82
C ALA A 12 3.36 4.87 -5.90
N LEU A 13 3.05 6.16 -5.85
CA LEU A 13 1.97 6.70 -5.03
C LEU A 13 0.58 6.24 -5.48
N ASN A 14 0.32 6.21 -6.79
CA ASN A 14 -0.92 5.67 -7.36
C ASN A 14 -1.11 4.22 -6.97
N LYS A 15 -0.05 3.40 -7.12
CA LYS A 15 -0.10 1.97 -6.84
C LYS A 15 -0.35 1.67 -5.35
N HIS A 16 0.32 2.41 -4.45
CA HIS A 16 0.44 1.99 -3.06
C HIS A 16 -0.34 2.85 -2.05
N VAL A 17 -0.49 4.16 -2.31
CA VAL A 17 -1.09 5.11 -1.36
C VAL A 17 -2.49 5.55 -1.77
N THR A 18 -2.75 5.67 -3.08
CA THR A 18 -3.99 6.28 -3.60
C THR A 18 -4.96 5.30 -4.23
N GLY A 19 -4.51 4.12 -4.68
CA GLY A 19 -5.37 3.12 -5.31
C GLY A 19 -6.52 2.64 -4.43
N ASN A 20 -6.31 2.54 -3.10
CA ASN A 20 -7.28 1.94 -2.18
C ASN A 20 -7.93 2.94 -1.20
N GLY A 21 -7.36 4.14 -1.03
CA GLY A 21 -7.72 5.06 0.07
C GLY A 21 -8.19 6.46 -0.32
N ASN A 22 -8.33 6.75 -1.63
CA ASN A 22 -8.75 8.07 -2.14
C ASN A 22 -7.95 9.28 -1.57
N ASN A 23 -6.73 9.04 -1.06
CA ASN A 23 -5.89 10.08 -0.45
C ASN A 23 -5.18 10.93 -1.53
N ARG A 24 -5.98 11.73 -2.25
CA ARG A 24 -5.51 12.61 -3.32
C ARG A 24 -4.65 13.77 -2.82
N GLN A 25 -4.61 14.02 -1.51
CA GLN A 25 -3.88 15.13 -0.91
C GLN A 25 -2.37 15.00 -1.17
N PHE A 26 -1.81 13.79 -1.00
CA PHE A 26 -0.39 13.58 -1.22
C PHE A 26 0.02 13.76 -2.68
N GLN A 27 -0.82 13.32 -3.63
CA GLN A 27 -0.58 13.60 -5.05
C GLN A 27 -0.64 15.08 -5.40
N LYS A 28 -1.59 15.83 -4.80
CA LYS A 28 -1.68 17.29 -4.97
C LYS A 28 -0.43 17.98 -4.45
N PHE A 29 0.03 17.60 -3.25
CA PHE A 29 1.27 18.10 -2.66
C PHE A 29 2.48 17.86 -3.59
N VAL A 30 2.67 16.63 -4.08
CA VAL A 30 3.76 16.32 -5.03
C VAL A 30 3.65 17.17 -6.30
N ARG A 31 2.45 17.35 -6.85
CA ARG A 31 2.25 18.20 -8.04
C ARG A 31 2.62 19.66 -7.77
N GLU A 32 2.27 20.19 -6.60
CA GLU A 32 2.60 21.55 -6.20
C GLU A 32 4.10 21.75 -5.99
N GLU A 33 4.76 20.81 -5.32
CA GLU A 33 6.22 20.84 -5.14
C GLU A 33 6.97 20.82 -6.48
N PHE A 34 6.58 19.95 -7.41
CA PHE A 34 7.20 19.90 -8.74
C PHE A 34 6.85 21.11 -9.62
N LYS A 35 5.75 21.83 -9.36
CA LYS A 35 5.47 23.10 -10.05
C LYS A 35 6.44 24.20 -9.61
N LYS A 36 6.77 24.28 -8.31
CA LYS A 36 7.72 25.25 -7.76
C LYS A 36 9.12 25.10 -8.37
N PHE A 37 9.47 23.92 -8.90
CA PHE A 37 10.77 23.69 -9.56
C PHE A 37 10.98 24.54 -10.82
N LYS A 38 9.91 25.07 -11.42
CA LYS A 38 10.01 25.99 -12.55
C LYS A 38 10.59 27.35 -12.17
N ASP A 39 10.39 27.76 -10.92
CA ASP A 39 10.78 29.07 -10.41
C ASP A 39 12.16 29.02 -9.72
N LEU A 40 12.75 27.81 -9.60
CA LEU A 40 14.06 27.56 -9.01
C LEU A 40 15.15 27.68 -10.09
N SER A 41 16.10 28.60 -9.89
CA SER A 41 17.29 28.76 -10.75
C SER A 41 18.53 28.02 -10.23
N ASP A 42 18.55 27.61 -8.96
CA ASP A 42 19.73 26.95 -8.37
C ASP A 42 19.82 25.47 -8.80
N PRO A 43 20.83 25.10 -9.61
CA PRO A 43 20.97 23.74 -10.12
C PRO A 43 21.25 22.70 -9.01
N VAL A 44 21.97 23.08 -7.94
CA VAL A 44 22.31 22.14 -6.86
C VAL A 44 21.05 21.77 -6.07
N LEU A 45 20.22 22.77 -5.77
CA LEU A 45 18.96 22.57 -5.07
C LEU A 45 17.95 21.75 -5.88
N ILE A 46 17.94 21.90 -7.21
CA ILE A 46 17.13 21.07 -8.11
C ILE A 46 17.57 19.62 -8.04
N GLU A 47 18.88 19.35 -8.13
CA GLU A 47 19.39 17.97 -8.06
C GLU A 47 19.11 17.32 -6.72
N GLN A 48 19.30 18.03 -5.61
CA GLN A 48 18.98 17.53 -4.26
C GLN A 48 17.51 17.15 -4.13
N LYS A 49 16.60 18.02 -4.59
CA LYS A 49 15.16 17.75 -4.54
C LYS A 49 14.75 16.59 -5.46
N LEU A 50 15.42 16.45 -6.62
CA LEU A 50 15.20 15.30 -7.50
C LEU A 50 15.73 14.00 -6.90
N SER A 51 16.87 14.02 -6.21
CA SER A 51 17.37 12.87 -5.46
C SER A 51 16.38 12.47 -4.38
N LEU A 52 15.93 13.42 -3.57
CA LEU A 52 14.94 13.20 -2.53
C LEU A 52 13.65 12.55 -3.07
N ALA A 53 13.16 13.02 -4.22
CA ALA A 53 11.98 12.44 -4.86
C ALA A 53 12.21 10.98 -5.32
N LYS A 54 13.42 10.62 -5.78
CA LYS A 54 13.79 9.23 -6.09
C LYS A 54 13.83 8.37 -4.83
N ASP A 55 14.43 8.88 -3.75
CA ASP A 55 14.54 8.17 -2.48
C ASP A 55 13.16 7.88 -1.89
N TYR A 56 12.24 8.83 -1.97
CA TYR A 56 10.83 8.61 -1.60
C TYR A 56 10.14 7.55 -2.46
N ALA A 57 10.35 7.59 -3.78
CA ALA A 57 9.77 6.57 -4.67
C ALA A 57 10.31 5.17 -4.34
N MET A 58 11.61 5.06 -4.03
CA MET A 58 12.22 3.81 -3.59
C MET A 58 11.64 3.36 -2.24
N LEU A 59 11.55 4.25 -1.25
CA LEU A 59 11.01 3.95 0.07
C LEU A 59 9.58 3.39 -0.01
N VAL A 60 8.68 4.07 -0.73
CA VAL A 60 7.28 3.63 -0.86
C VAL A 60 7.20 2.25 -1.50
N ASN A 61 7.95 2.00 -2.57
CA ASN A 61 7.95 0.68 -3.22
C ASN A 61 8.52 -0.40 -2.30
N SER A 62 9.64 -0.13 -1.61
CA SER A 62 10.29 -1.11 -0.72
C SER A 62 9.41 -1.47 0.47
N VAL A 63 8.79 -0.49 1.13
CA VAL A 63 7.89 -0.74 2.27
C VAL A 63 6.72 -1.63 1.86
N HIS A 64 6.10 -1.34 0.72
CA HIS A 64 4.99 -2.15 0.24
C HIS A 64 5.43 -3.53 -0.24
N TYR A 65 6.59 -3.64 -0.89
CA TYR A 65 7.18 -4.93 -1.24
C TYR A 65 7.42 -5.80 -0.01
N HIS A 66 7.99 -5.24 1.06
CA HIS A 66 8.20 -5.97 2.31
C HIS A 66 6.88 -6.34 2.99
N LYS A 67 5.87 -5.46 2.95
CA LYS A 67 4.53 -5.78 3.45
C LYS A 67 3.93 -6.96 2.70
N ASP A 68 3.96 -6.94 1.37
CA ASP A 68 3.42 -8.02 0.54
C ASP A 68 4.18 -9.33 0.75
N LEU A 69 5.50 -9.25 0.96
CA LEU A 69 6.34 -10.39 1.31
C LEU A 69 5.97 -10.99 2.69
N LEU A 70 5.76 -10.16 3.71
CA LEU A 70 5.32 -10.66 5.02
C LEU A 70 3.96 -11.37 4.93
N LEU A 71 3.02 -10.79 4.17
CA LEU A 71 1.72 -11.39 3.92
C LEU A 71 1.83 -12.72 3.16
N SER A 72 2.77 -12.86 2.21
CA SER A 72 2.94 -14.12 1.46
C SER A 72 3.45 -15.27 2.34
N TYR A 73 4.21 -14.97 3.39
CA TYR A 73 4.59 -15.94 4.43
C TYR A 73 3.53 -16.14 5.51
N ASN A 74 2.33 -15.56 5.35
CA ASN A 74 1.27 -15.55 6.35
C ASN A 74 1.71 -14.93 7.70
N ILE A 75 2.63 -13.96 7.64
CA ILE A 75 3.13 -13.21 8.80
C ILE A 75 2.31 -11.90 8.86
N GLY A 76 1.51 -11.75 9.91
CA GLY A 76 0.64 -10.58 10.10
C GLY A 76 -0.81 -10.75 9.62
N VAL A 77 -1.17 -11.94 9.13
CA VAL A 77 -2.56 -12.35 8.94
C VAL A 77 -3.04 -13.03 10.23
N ASP A 78 -4.25 -12.71 10.69
CA ASP A 78 -4.85 -13.40 11.83
C ASP A 78 -5.15 -14.86 11.44
N ARG A 79 -4.25 -15.75 11.85
CA ARG A 79 -4.32 -17.18 11.54
C ARG A 79 -5.63 -17.80 12.05
N GLN A 80 -6.20 -17.27 13.13
CA GLN A 80 -7.47 -17.75 13.67
C GLN A 80 -8.61 -17.45 12.70
N ALA A 81 -8.68 -16.21 12.19
CA ALA A 81 -9.70 -15.80 11.23
C ALA A 81 -9.60 -16.57 9.90
N GLU A 82 -8.39 -16.77 9.37
CA GLU A 82 -8.20 -17.59 8.16
C GLU A 82 -8.59 -19.05 8.37
N GLN A 83 -8.23 -19.63 9.50
CA GLN A 83 -8.56 -21.02 9.80
C GLN A 83 -10.08 -21.19 9.94
N GLN A 84 -10.77 -20.25 10.58
CA GLN A 84 -12.23 -20.25 10.66
C GLN A 84 -12.87 -20.12 9.27
N ALA A 85 -12.37 -19.22 8.41
CA ALA A 85 -12.86 -19.08 7.05
C ALA A 85 -12.70 -20.37 6.22
N ARG A 86 -11.55 -21.04 6.33
CA ARG A 86 -11.29 -22.33 5.67
C ARG A 86 -12.17 -23.46 6.22
N LEU A 87 -12.39 -23.53 7.53
CA LEU A 87 -13.27 -24.51 8.15
C LEU A 87 -14.72 -24.32 7.68
N LYS A 88 -15.19 -23.07 7.61
CA LYS A 88 -16.52 -22.73 7.09
C LYS A 88 -16.70 -23.14 5.63
N ASP A 89 -15.72 -22.84 4.76
CA ASP A 89 -15.74 -23.25 3.35
C ASP A 89 -15.70 -24.77 3.19
N THR A 90 -14.89 -25.46 3.99
CA THR A 90 -14.79 -26.93 3.98
C THR A 90 -16.09 -27.58 4.44
N ALA A 91 -16.67 -27.12 5.55
CA ALA A 91 -17.95 -27.61 6.06
C ALA A 91 -19.06 -27.45 5.00
N HIS A 92 -19.12 -26.29 4.35
CA HIS A 92 -20.12 -26.02 3.32
C HIS A 92 -19.97 -26.94 2.10
N ARG A 93 -18.74 -27.22 1.66
CA ARG A 93 -18.47 -28.15 0.54
C ARG A 93 -18.91 -29.58 0.83
N VAL A 94 -18.88 -30.01 2.09
CA VAL A 94 -19.31 -31.36 2.49
C VAL A 94 -20.77 -31.40 2.97
N GLY A 95 -21.53 -30.31 2.79
CA GLY A 95 -22.94 -30.22 3.20
C GLY A 95 -23.14 -30.15 4.71
N LEU A 96 -22.08 -29.89 5.48
CA LEU A 96 -22.13 -29.74 6.94
C LEU A 96 -22.20 -28.26 7.33
N GLN A 97 -22.90 -27.97 8.41
CA GLN A 97 -22.96 -26.63 8.99
C GLN A 97 -21.98 -26.50 10.15
N MET A 98 -21.44 -25.30 10.35
CA MET A 98 -20.57 -25.01 11.48
C MET A 98 -21.38 -25.08 12.80
N PRO A 99 -20.80 -25.60 13.90
CA PRO A 99 -21.49 -25.60 15.19
C PRO A 99 -21.79 -24.17 15.66
N LYS A 100 -22.97 -23.96 16.26
CA LYS A 100 -23.45 -22.64 16.72
C LYS A 100 -22.46 -21.88 17.60
N ALA A 101 -21.67 -22.59 18.41
CA ALA A 101 -20.63 -22.02 19.26
C ALA A 101 -19.56 -21.21 18.49
N TYR A 102 -19.29 -21.57 17.22
CA TYR A 102 -18.33 -20.85 16.37
C TYR A 102 -18.96 -19.65 15.66
N GLU A 103 -20.26 -19.71 15.32
CA GLU A 103 -20.96 -18.56 14.71
C GLU A 103 -21.17 -17.41 15.70
N GLU A 104 -21.30 -17.71 16.99
CA GLU A 104 -21.44 -16.69 18.05
C GLU A 104 -20.13 -15.97 18.38
N LEU A 105 -18.98 -16.61 18.14
CA LEU A 105 -17.65 -16.03 18.34
C LEU A 105 -17.37 -14.92 17.31
N ASP A 106 -17.77 -15.15 16.06
CA ASP A 106 -17.60 -14.24 14.91
C ASP A 106 -18.47 -12.97 15.03
N LYS A 107 -19.60 -13.04 15.74
CA LYS A 107 -20.51 -11.89 15.98
C LYS A 107 -20.05 -10.96 17.12
N ARG A 108 -19.06 -11.37 17.91
CA ARG A 108 -18.58 -10.64 19.10
C ARG A 108 -17.26 -9.90 18.86
N LEU A 109 -16.64 -10.09 17.70
CA LEU A 109 -15.49 -9.34 17.21
C LEU A 109 -15.95 -8.29 16.20
#